data_AF-A0A6B0Y521-F1
#
_entry.id   AF-A0A6B0Y521-F1
#
_cell.length_a   1.000
_cell.length_b   1.000
_cell.length_c   1.000
_cell.angle_alpha   90.00
_cell.angle_beta   90.00
_cell.angle_gamma   90.00
#
_symmetry.space_group_name_H-M   'P 1'
#
loop_
_entity.id
_entity.type
_entity.pdbx_description
1 polymer ?
#
loop_
_entity_poly.entity_id
_entity_poly.type
_entity_poly.pdbx_seq_one_letter_code
_entity_poly.pdbx_strand_id
1 'polypeptide(L)' 'AEANPDSTTDDARWECVDIKAIAPLKTPVSLERVKQEPLLADMVLVRNSRLSVQPVRDAEWKLICGMGGIDP' A
#
# COMPACT_ATOMS: atom_id res chain seq x y z
N ALA A 1 12.26 -3.23 -8.08
CA ALA A 1 13.12 -2.63 -9.11
C ALA A 1 13.88 -1.48 -8.47
N GLU A 2 15.06 -1.13 -8.98
CA GLU A 2 15.63 0.18 -8.68
C GLU A 2 14.74 1.26 -9.29
N ALA A 3 14.73 2.46 -8.70
CA ALA A 3 14.00 3.59 -9.26
C ALA A 3 14.71 4.10 -10.52
N ASN A 4 13.94 4.59 -11.50
CA ASN A 4 14.45 5.16 -12.74
C ASN A 4 13.73 6.47 -13.08
N PRO A 5 14.32 7.38 -13.87
CA PRO A 5 13.65 8.59 -14.30
C PRO A 5 12.31 8.32 -15.00
N ASP A 6 11.33 9.20 -14.77
CA ASP A 6 10.04 9.16 -15.46
C ASP A 6 10.22 9.48 -16.95
N SER A 7 9.75 8.59 -17.83
CA SER A 7 9.90 8.70 -19.28
C SER A 7 8.93 9.69 -19.95
N THR A 8 7.99 10.25 -19.18
CA THR A 8 6.98 11.19 -19.66
C THR A 8 7.35 12.66 -19.44
N THR A 9 8.50 12.93 -18.80
CA THR A 9 8.96 14.30 -18.50
C THR A 9 10.48 14.40 -18.52
N ASP A 10 10.99 15.59 -18.87
CA ASP A 10 12.43 15.91 -18.80
C ASP A 10 12.86 16.42 -17.40
N ASP A 11 11.92 16.55 -16.46
CA ASP A 11 12.20 16.98 -15.08
C ASP A 11 12.78 15.83 -14.24
N ALA A 12 14.09 15.91 -13.98
CA ALA A 12 14.86 14.90 -13.27
C ALA A 12 14.44 14.63 -11.81
N ARG A 13 13.48 15.39 -11.26
CA ARG A 13 12.92 15.15 -9.91
C ARG A 13 11.92 13.99 -9.87
N TRP A 14 11.42 13.53 -11.01
CA TRP A 14 10.42 12.47 -11.08
C TRP A 14 11.06 11.11 -11.33
N GLU A 15 10.70 10.15 -10.49
CA GLU A 15 11.17 8.78 -10.57
C GLU A 15 9.98 7.80 -10.63
N CYS A 16 10.22 6.68 -11.28
CA CYS A 16 9.29 5.57 -11.50
C CYS A 16 9.89 4.27 -10.97
N VAL A 17 9.02 3.31 -10.66
CA VAL A 17 9.41 1.94 -10.33
C VAL A 17 8.49 0.96 -11.05
N ASP A 18 9.06 -0.16 -11.49
CA ASP A 18 8.29 -1.27 -12.03
C ASP A 18 7.73 -2.14 -10.90
N ILE A 19 6.43 -2.39 -10.96
CA ILE A 19 5.72 -3.31 -10.07
C ILE A 19 5.08 -4.45 -10.87
N LYS A 20 4.94 -5.61 -10.23
CA LYS A 20 4.21 -6.75 -10.78
C LYS A 20 3.19 -7.26 -9.76
N ALA A 21 2.04 -7.71 -10.23
CA ALA A 21 1.08 -8.40 -9.39
C ALA A 21 1.67 -9.76 -8.96
N ILE A 22 1.65 -10.03 -7.65
CA ILE A 22 2.11 -11.32 -7.09
C ILE A 22 0.92 -12.27 -6.93
N ALA A 23 -0.11 -11.82 -6.22
CA ALA A 23 -1.33 -12.58 -5.99
C ALA A 23 -2.51 -11.63 -5.69
N PRO A 24 -3.75 -12.03 -5.99
CA PRO A 24 -4.94 -11.33 -5.51
C PRO A 24 -5.24 -11.68 -4.05
N LEU A 25 -5.96 -10.78 -3.35
CA LEU A 25 -6.60 -11.13 -2.08
C LEU A 25 -7.80 -12.05 -2.35
N LYS A 26 -8.05 -13.02 -1.45
CA LYS A 26 -9.27 -13.85 -1.52
C LYS A 26 -10.52 -13.03 -1.20
N THR A 27 -10.38 -12.06 -0.31
CA THR A 27 -11.46 -11.14 0.07
C THR A 27 -10.93 -9.70 0.00
N PRO A 28 -11.51 -8.83 -0.84
CA PRO A 28 -11.11 -7.42 -0.87
C PRO A 28 -11.23 -6.76 0.51
N VAL A 29 -10.19 -6.03 0.90
CA VAL A 29 -10.16 -5.26 2.15
C VAL A 29 -10.52 -3.81 1.80
N SER A 30 -11.77 -3.42 2.09
CA SER A 30 -12.24 -2.06 1.81
C SER A 30 -11.67 -1.04 2.80
N LEU A 31 -11.60 0.23 2.39
CA LEU A 31 -11.16 1.31 3.28
C LEU A 31 -12.04 1.43 4.53
N GLU A 32 -13.35 1.16 4.42
CA GLU A 32 -14.25 1.13 5.57
C GLU A 32 -13.82 0.07 6.60
N ARG A 33 -13.53 -1.16 6.15
CA ARG A 33 -13.03 -2.23 7.02
C ARG A 33 -11.70 -1.84 7.69
N VAL A 34 -10.80 -1.21 6.95
CA VAL A 34 -9.52 -0.71 7.50
C VAL A 34 -9.76 0.33 8.60
N LYS A 35 -10.69 1.28 8.38
CA LYS A 35 -11.00 2.34 9.36
C LYS A 35 -11.73 1.82 10.60
N GLN A 36 -12.45 0.70 10.49
CA GLN A 36 -13.16 0.08 11.61
C GLN A 36 -12.25 -0.80 12.47
N GLU A 37 -11.05 -1.18 11.98
CA GLU A 37 -10.10 -2.00 12.70
C GLU A 37 -9.24 -1.15 13.66
N PRO A 38 -9.42 -1.28 14.99
CA PRO A 38 -8.69 -0.45 15.95
C PRO A 38 -7.17 -0.62 15.89
N LEU A 39 -6.68 -1.81 15.51
CA LEU A 39 -5.24 -2.06 15.38
C LEU A 39 -4.60 -1.33 14.19
N LEU A 40 -5.41 -0.79 13.26
CA LEU A 40 -4.96 0.00 12.10
C LEU A 40 -5.24 1.50 12.26
N ALA A 41 -5.70 1.95 13.43
CA ALA A 41 -6.07 3.35 13.66
C ALA A 41 -4.91 4.35 13.38
N ASP A 42 -3.67 3.91 13.58
CA ASP A 42 -2.47 4.70 13.34
C ASP A 42 -1.81 4.48 11.98
N MET A 43 -2.36 3.58 11.15
CA MET A 43 -1.84 3.34 9.80
C MET A 43 -1.91 4.64 8.98
N VAL A 44 -0.88 4.92 8.18
CA VAL A 44 -0.81 6.13 7.35
C VAL A 44 -2.03 6.26 6.44
N LEU A 45 -2.58 5.14 5.98
CA LEU A 45 -3.76 5.11 5.11
C LEU A 45 -5.00 5.70 5.78
N VAL A 46 -5.12 5.52 7.10
CA VAL A 46 -6.22 6.04 7.91
C VAL A 46 -5.99 7.52 8.24
N ARG A 47 -4.74 7.92 8.53
CA ARG A 47 -4.42 9.27 9.04
C ARG A 47 -4.08 10.30 7.96
N ASN A 48 -3.63 9.87 6.78
CA ASN A 48 -3.22 10.75 5.68
C ASN A 48 -3.68 10.21 4.32
N SER A 49 -4.96 10.42 4.01
CA SER A 49 -5.59 9.91 2.79
C SER A 49 -5.11 10.52 1.48
N ARG A 50 -4.33 11.60 1.51
CA ARG A 50 -3.83 12.30 0.31
C ARG A 50 -2.41 11.89 -0.09
N LEU A 51 -1.77 11.01 0.67
CA LEU A 51 -0.45 10.47 0.33
C LEU A 51 -0.64 9.19 -0.49
N SER A 52 -0.16 9.16 -1.73
CA SER A 52 -0.39 8.03 -2.65
C SER A 52 0.53 6.83 -2.38
N VAL A 53 1.78 7.08 -1.97
CA VAL A 53 2.76 6.04 -1.61
C VAL A 53 3.04 6.15 -0.13
N GLN A 54 2.75 5.09 0.61
CA GLN A 54 2.74 5.11 2.07
C GLN A 54 3.57 3.96 2.65
N PRO A 55 4.34 4.20 3.71
CA PRO A 55 4.98 3.11 4.43
C PRO A 55 3.93 2.28 5.18
N VAL A 56 4.15 0.97 5.24
CA VAL A 56 3.33 0.00 5.99
C VAL A 56 4.25 -0.76 6.92
N ARG A 57 3.87 -0.87 8.20
CA ARG A 57 4.62 -1.66 9.20
C ARG A 57 4.32 -3.14 9.03
N ASP A 58 5.26 -4.00 9.43
CA ASP A 58 5.09 -5.46 9.33
C ASP A 58 3.82 -5.98 10.01
N ALA A 59 3.44 -5.41 11.15
CA ALA A 59 2.21 -5.78 11.86
C ALA A 59 0.95 -5.39 11.08
N GLU A 60 0.94 -4.21 10.45
CA GLU A 60 -0.16 -3.74 9.61
C GLU A 60 -0.28 -4.60 8.35
N TRP A 61 0.86 -4.92 7.71
CA TRP A 61 0.93 -5.79 6.54
C TRP A 61 0.34 -7.17 6.82
N LYS A 62 0.80 -7.83 7.89
CA LYS A 62 0.30 -9.14 8.30
C LYS A 62 -1.19 -9.13 8.59
N LEU A 63 -1.68 -8.10 9.29
CA LEU A 63 -3.09 -7.96 9.60
C LEU A 63 -3.94 -7.79 8.33
N ILE A 64 -3.54 -6.91 7.41
CA ILE A 64 -4.26 -6.68 6.14
C ILE A 64 -4.26 -7.94 5.26
N CYS A 65 -3.12 -8.62 5.14
CA CYS A 65 -3.03 -9.89 4.42
C CYS A 65 -3.97 -10.94 5.03
N GLY A 66 -4.00 -11.07 6.36
CA GLY A 66 -4.95 -11.93 7.07
C GLY A 66 -6.41 -11.56 6.83
N MET A 67 -6.77 -10.27 6.92
CA MET A 67 -8.12 -9.76 6.59
C MET A 67 -8.53 -10.06 5.14
N GLY A 68 -7.54 -10.14 4.25
CA GLY A 68 -7.69 -10.48 2.83
C GLY A 68 -7.61 -11.98 2.52
N GLY A 69 -7.37 -12.82 3.52
CA GLY A 69 -7.35 -14.28 3.40
C GLY A 69 -6.08 -14.86 2.78
N ILE A 70 -4.96 -14.13 2.84
CA ILE A 70 -3.65 -14.58 2.35
C ILE A 70 -2.60 -14.58 3.46
N ASP A 71 -1.59 -15.43 3.31
CA ASP A 71 -0.39 -15.41 4.16
C ASP A 71 0.68 -14.59 3.42
N PRO A 72 1.23 -13.53 4.04
CA PRO A 72 2.19 -12.63 3.39
C PRO A 72 3.56 -13.25 3.07
#